data_AF-A0A645JFJ8-F1
#
_entry.id   AF-A0A645JFJ8-F1
#
_cell.length_a   1.000
_cell.length_b   1.000
_cell.length_c   1.000
_cell.angle_alpha   90.00
_cell.angle_beta   90.00
_cell.angle_gamma   90.00
#
_symmetry.space_group_name_H-M   'P 1'
#
loop_
_entity.id
_entity.type
_entity.pdbx_description
1 polymer ?
#
loop_
_entity_poly.entity_id
_entity_poly.type
_entity_poly.pdbx_seq_one_letter_code
_entity_poly.pdbx_strand_id
1 'polypeptide(L)'
;MELETVNEFYRPVFQFYNMKIFEPERCLIRLKKRSETLDVGSWADQGAPFYSGGAVYYFQMKTEGFESVLVLPDAAHVCEVEWDGKLIGRAVWPPFRFPLGRPGKGWHKLAVHVWNTLANQLEEYRAPSGLIRGAEIVSVPPE
;
A
#
# COMPACT_ATOMS: atom_id res chain seq x y z
N MET A 1 -13.10 -3.35 7.25
CA MET A 1 -14.47 -2.88 7.52
C MET A 1 -15.40 -3.70 6.65
N GLU A 2 -16.45 -4.27 7.23
CA GLU A 2 -17.49 -4.98 6.48
C GLU A 2 -18.82 -4.26 6.71
N LEU A 3 -19.56 -3.99 5.64
CA LEU A 3 -20.85 -3.31 5.63
C LEU A 3 -21.91 -4.32 5.17
N GLU A 4 -22.97 -4.46 5.96
CA GLU A 4 -24.12 -5.31 5.63
C GLU A 4 -25.40 -4.48 5.75
N THR A 5 -26.15 -4.39 4.66
CA THR A 5 -27.43 -3.67 4.58
C THR A 5 -28.58 -4.67 4.47
N VAL A 6 -29.69 -4.39 5.14
CA VAL A 6 -30.96 -5.09 4.93
C VAL A 6 -31.95 -4.10 4.36
N ASN A 7 -32.53 -4.46 3.20
CA ASN A 7 -33.53 -3.67 2.50
C ASN A 7 -33.09 -2.20 2.26
N GLU A 8 -32.24 -1.99 1.25
CA GLU A 8 -31.58 -0.71 0.98
C GLU A 8 -32.52 0.47 0.69
N PHE A 9 -33.76 0.19 0.28
CA PHE A 9 -34.76 1.18 -0.09
C PHE A 9 -35.94 1.21 0.89
N TYR A 10 -35.68 1.09 2.19
CA TYR A 10 -36.72 0.95 3.21
C TYR A 10 -37.50 2.25 3.46
N ARG A 11 -36.82 3.32 3.88
CA ARG A 11 -37.47 4.60 4.21
C ARG A 11 -36.84 5.75 3.44
N PRO A 12 -37.60 6.55 2.68
CA PRO A 12 -37.06 7.75 2.04
C PRO A 12 -36.72 8.78 3.13
N VAL A 13 -35.47 9.24 3.14
CA VAL A 13 -34.96 10.23 4.11
C VAL A 13 -34.73 11.60 3.50
N PHE A 14 -34.59 11.67 2.18
CA PHE A 14 -34.43 12.92 1.46
C PHE A 14 -35.03 12.80 0.06
N GLN A 15 -35.71 13.85 -0.38
CA GLN A 15 -36.24 13.93 -1.74
C GLN A 15 -36.01 15.33 -2.30
N PHE A 16 -35.44 15.38 -3.50
CA PHE A 16 -35.23 16.62 -4.24
C PHE A 16 -35.45 16.37 -5.74
N TYR A 17 -36.45 17.04 -6.32
CA TYR A 17 -36.96 16.75 -7.66
C TYR A 17 -37.25 15.25 -7.85
N ASN A 18 -36.53 14.62 -8.78
CA ASN A 18 -36.66 13.22 -9.15
C ASN A 18 -35.67 12.31 -8.41
N MET A 19 -34.86 12.86 -7.51
CA MET A 19 -33.95 12.08 -6.67
C MET A 19 -34.60 11.79 -5.32
N LYS A 20 -34.54 10.52 -4.92
CA LYS A 20 -34.91 10.05 -3.58
C LYS A 20 -33.72 9.31 -2.99
N ILE A 21 -33.34 9.70 -1.78
CA ILE A 21 -32.36 8.98 -0.97
C ILE A 21 -33.15 8.17 0.05
N PHE A 22 -32.79 6.90 0.16
CA PHE A 22 -33.38 5.98 1.11
C PHE A 22 -32.34 5.58 2.15
N GLU A 23 -32.78 5.36 3.38
CA GLU A 23 -31.99 4.62 4.35
C GLU A 23 -32.41 3.14 4.35
N PRO A 24 -31.48 2.22 4.64
CA PRO A 24 -31.79 0.82 4.78
C PRO A 24 -32.61 0.56 6.06
N GLU A 25 -33.36 -0.52 6.09
CA GLU A 25 -34.07 -0.96 7.31
C GLU A 25 -33.09 -1.23 8.45
N ARG A 26 -31.94 -1.81 8.10
CA ARG A 26 -30.84 -2.05 9.01
C ARG A 26 -29.52 -1.89 8.30
N CYS A 27 -28.58 -1.21 8.97
CA CYS A 27 -27.18 -1.15 8.58
C CYS A 27 -26.34 -1.73 9.71
N LEU A 28 -25.49 -2.71 9.41
CA LEU A 28 -24.56 -3.28 10.36
C LEU A 28 -23.13 -3.09 9.86
N ILE A 29 -22.32 -2.45 10.70
CA ILE A 29 -20.92 -2.17 10.42
C ILE A 29 -20.07 -3.04 11.34
N ARG A 30 -19.22 -3.90 10.76
CA ARG A 30 -18.22 -4.67 11.51
C ARG A 30 -16.85 -4.05 11.32
N LEU A 31 -16.28 -3.55 12.41
CA LEU A 31 -14.93 -3.04 12.47
C LEU A 31 -14.00 -4.13 13.01
N LYS A 32 -12.90 -4.38 12.31
CA LYS A 32 -11.81 -5.22 12.83
C LYS A 32 -10.85 -4.33 13.62
N LYS A 33 -10.20 -4.87 14.66
CA LYS A 33 -9.14 -4.15 15.37
C LYS A 33 -8.09 -3.72 14.35
N ARG A 34 -7.65 -2.46 14.43
CA ARG A 34 -6.56 -1.94 13.60
C ARG A 34 -5.30 -2.76 13.88
N SER A 35 -4.69 -3.30 12.82
CA SER A 35 -3.38 -3.95 12.93
C SER A 35 -2.31 -2.91 13.28
N GLU A 36 -1.40 -3.27 14.18
CA GLU A 36 -0.22 -2.46 14.52
C GLU A 36 0.95 -2.76 13.57
N THR A 37 0.87 -3.87 12.84
CA THR A 37 1.83 -4.28 11.81
C THR A 37 1.20 -4.15 10.44
N LEU A 38 2.01 -3.71 9.47
CA LEU A 38 1.60 -3.57 8.08
C LEU A 38 2.26 -4.66 7.25
N ASP A 39 1.45 -5.48 6.63
CA ASP A 39 1.92 -6.53 5.72
C ASP A 39 2.02 -6.00 4.29
N VAL A 40 2.68 -6.78 3.45
CA VAL A 40 2.69 -6.57 2.01
C VAL A 40 1.26 -6.78 1.47
N GLY A 41 0.82 -5.91 0.56
CA GLY A 41 -0.52 -5.90 -0.01
C GLY A 41 -1.22 -4.56 0.15
N SER A 42 -2.48 -4.48 -0.29
CA SER A 42 -3.26 -3.24 -0.22
C SER A 42 -3.60 -2.85 1.22
N TRP A 43 -3.33 -1.61 1.60
CA TRP A 43 -3.76 -1.04 2.89
C TRP A 43 -5.27 -1.14 3.09
N ALA A 44 -6.04 -1.06 2.01
CA ALA A 44 -7.48 -1.13 2.06
C ALA A 44 -8.01 -2.50 2.50
N ASP A 45 -7.30 -3.56 2.13
CA ASP A 45 -7.60 -4.94 2.55
C ASP A 45 -7.13 -5.22 3.99
N GLN A 46 -6.15 -4.43 4.47
CA GLN A 46 -5.60 -4.51 5.82
C GLN A 46 -6.33 -3.63 6.85
N GLY A 47 -7.50 -3.08 6.49
CA GLY A 47 -8.35 -2.32 7.41
C GLY A 47 -8.15 -0.81 7.38
N ALA A 48 -7.39 -0.28 6.41
CA ALA A 48 -7.21 1.15 6.16
C ALA A 48 -7.76 1.56 4.78
N PRO A 49 -9.08 1.36 4.50
CA PRO A 49 -9.67 1.55 3.16
C PRO A 49 -9.59 2.97 2.62
N PHE A 50 -9.68 3.97 3.50
CA PHE A 50 -9.70 5.40 3.13
C PHE A 50 -8.42 6.12 3.57
N TYR A 51 -7.38 5.38 3.94
CA TYR A 51 -6.12 6.01 4.34
C TYR A 51 -5.45 6.63 3.13
N SER A 52 -5.12 7.91 3.25
CA SER A 52 -4.29 8.65 2.32
C SER A 52 -3.09 9.23 3.06
N GLY A 53 -1.90 9.06 2.51
CA GLY A 53 -0.66 9.48 3.15
C GLY A 53 0.51 8.56 2.82
N GLY A 54 1.45 8.45 3.77
CA GLY A 54 2.65 7.62 3.64
C GLY A 54 2.68 6.50 4.68
N ALA A 55 3.31 5.38 4.33
CA ALA A 55 3.73 4.35 5.28
C ALA A 55 5.17 3.93 4.99
N VAL A 56 5.86 3.44 6.03
CA VAL A 56 7.23 2.94 5.92
C VAL A 56 7.25 1.47 6.26
N TYR A 57 7.84 0.69 5.37
CA TYR A 57 8.07 -0.73 5.55
C TYR A 57 9.54 -0.98 5.87
N TYR A 58 9.82 -1.76 6.91
CA TYR A 58 11.17 -2.14 7.29
C TYR A 58 11.39 -3.62 7.05
N PHE A 59 12.43 -3.95 6.30
CA PHE A 59 12.82 -5.31 5.98
C PHE A 59 14.27 -5.58 6.38
N GLN A 60 14.55 -6.85 6.66
CA GLN A 60 15.92 -7.38 6.69
C GLN A 60 16.15 -8.19 5.43
N MET A 61 17.16 -7.80 4.66
CA MET A 61 17.51 -8.45 3.40
C MET A 61 18.89 -9.09 3.52
N LYS A 62 19.05 -10.30 2.99
CA LYS A 62 20.34 -10.98 2.96
C LYS A 62 20.93 -10.92 1.55
N THR A 63 22.19 -10.56 1.44
CA THR A 63 22.94 -10.43 0.18
C THR A 63 24.19 -11.30 0.21
N GLU A 64 24.64 -11.73 -0.97
CA GLU A 64 25.82 -12.61 -1.12
C GLU A 64 27.08 -11.88 -1.61
N GLY A 65 27.03 -10.56 -1.82
CA GLY A 65 28.19 -9.78 -2.31
C GLY A 65 28.23 -9.54 -3.82
N PHE A 66 27.22 -10.02 -4.55
CA PHE A 66 27.16 -9.90 -6.01
C PHE A 66 26.59 -8.56 -6.46
N GLU A 67 26.85 -8.23 -7.72
CA GLU A 67 26.21 -7.11 -8.36
C GLU A 67 24.70 -7.35 -8.40
N SER A 68 23.92 -6.41 -7.88
CA SER A 68 22.52 -6.63 -7.55
C SER A 68 21.67 -5.39 -7.83
N VAL A 69 20.40 -5.65 -8.14
CA VAL A 69 19.35 -4.63 -8.28
C VAL A 69 18.24 -4.98 -7.32
N LEU A 70 17.78 -3.99 -6.55
CA LEU A 70 16.54 -4.10 -5.78
C LEU A 70 15.36 -3.84 -6.70
N VAL A 71 14.38 -4.74 -6.67
CA VAL A 71 13.14 -4.64 -7.43
C VAL A 71 11.97 -4.57 -6.47
N LEU A 72 11.12 -3.57 -6.63
CA LEU A 72 9.79 -3.54 -6.02
C LEU A 72 8.79 -3.91 -7.13
N PRO A 73 8.25 -5.13 -7.16
CA PRO A 73 7.43 -5.57 -8.28
C PRO A 73 6.17 -4.71 -8.46
N ASP A 74 5.59 -4.25 -7.34
CA ASP A 74 4.39 -3.42 -7.35
C ASP A 74 4.27 -2.56 -6.08
N ALA A 75 4.06 -1.27 -6.28
CA ALA A 75 3.83 -0.26 -5.24
C ALA A 75 2.79 0.76 -5.73
N ALA A 76 1.83 1.09 -4.87
CA ALA A 76 0.74 2.02 -5.15
C ALA A 76 0.84 3.25 -4.21
N HIS A 77 1.41 4.38 -4.63
CA HIS A 77 1.77 4.79 -6.00
C HIS A 77 3.22 5.26 -6.17
N VAL A 78 3.76 6.00 -5.20
CA VAL A 78 5.14 6.53 -5.25
C VAL A 78 5.94 5.87 -4.15
N CYS A 79 7.20 5.54 -4.44
CA CYS A 79 8.10 4.97 -3.45
C CYS A 79 9.44 5.70 -3.34
N GLU A 80 10.01 5.65 -2.14
CA GLU A 80 11.37 6.03 -1.82
C GLU A 80 12.02 4.85 -1.10
N VAL A 81 13.30 4.61 -1.38
CA VAL A 81 14.01 3.47 -0.81
C VAL A 81 15.31 3.91 -0.14
N GLU A 82 15.50 3.41 1.08
CA GLU A 82 16.75 3.52 1.82
C GLU A 82 17.39 2.14 2.04
N TRP A 83 18.70 2.08 1.85
CA TRP A 83 19.52 0.90 2.10
C TRP A 83 20.54 1.22 3.20
N ASP A 84 20.51 0.46 4.29
CA ASP A 84 21.30 0.71 5.51
C ASP A 84 21.18 2.16 6.04
N GLY A 85 19.98 2.75 5.92
CA GLY A 85 19.69 4.12 6.34
C GLY A 85 20.17 5.21 5.38
N LYS A 86 20.63 4.84 4.17
CA LYS A 86 20.99 5.78 3.11
C LYS A 86 19.96 5.73 1.99
N LEU A 87 19.42 6.88 1.61
CA LEU A 87 18.57 7.03 0.42
C LEU A 87 19.30 6.55 -0.85
N ILE A 88 18.74 5.54 -1.53
CA ILE A 88 19.27 5.01 -2.79
C ILE A 88 18.46 5.44 -4.02
N GLY A 89 17.21 5.88 -3.83
CA GLY A 89 16.42 6.42 -4.92
C GLY A 89 14.94 6.65 -4.58
N ARG A 90 14.27 7.29 -5.53
CA ARG A 90 12.83 7.57 -5.54
C ARG A 90 12.26 7.17 -6.89
N ALA A 91 11.05 6.66 -6.92
CA ALA A 91 10.37 6.34 -8.15
C ALA A 91 8.87 6.62 -8.02
N VAL A 92 8.35 7.38 -9.00
CA VAL A 92 6.95 7.77 -9.10
C VAL A 92 6.16 6.78 -9.98
N TRP A 93 6.84 6.08 -10.88
CA TRP A 93 6.24 5.19 -11.86
C TRP A 93 7.03 3.89 -11.97
N PRO A 94 6.37 2.76 -12.28
CA PRO A 94 7.07 1.53 -12.60
C PRO A 94 7.86 1.67 -13.92
N PRO A 95 8.91 0.85 -14.13
CA PRO A 95 9.39 -0.20 -13.24
C PRO A 95 10.20 0.35 -12.04
N PHE A 96 9.91 -0.13 -10.84
CA PHE A 96 10.59 0.28 -9.61
C PHE A 96 11.86 -0.55 -9.40
N ARG A 97 12.98 -0.06 -9.96
CA ARG A 97 14.29 -0.72 -9.90
C ARG A 97 15.35 0.23 -9.35
N PHE A 98 16.10 -0.24 -8.37
CA PHE A 98 17.13 0.55 -7.70
C PHE A 98 18.46 -0.22 -7.73
N PRO A 99 19.46 0.26 -8.49
CA PRO A 99 20.78 -0.35 -8.50
C PRO A 99 21.39 -0.35 -7.10
N LEU A 100 21.79 -1.51 -6.60
CA LEU A 100 22.52 -1.64 -5.33
C LEU A 100 24.04 -1.71 -5.54
N GLY A 101 24.48 -1.89 -6.79
CA GLY A 101 25.88 -2.22 -7.08
C GLY A 101 26.23 -3.56 -6.43
N ARG A 102 27.36 -3.64 -5.71
CA ARG A 102 27.78 -4.83 -4.97
C ARG A 102 27.62 -4.61 -3.47
N PRO A 103 26.39 -4.76 -2.91
CA PRO A 103 26.22 -4.69 -1.46
C PRO A 103 27.11 -5.74 -0.80
N GLY A 104 27.64 -5.44 0.39
CA GLY A 104 28.44 -6.40 1.15
C GLY A 104 27.70 -7.73 1.36
N LYS A 105 28.42 -8.82 1.65
CA LYS A 105 27.78 -10.08 2.02
C LYS A 105 27.26 -9.99 3.45
N GLY A 106 25.98 -10.30 3.68
CA GLY A 106 25.40 -10.31 5.02
C GLY A 106 23.96 -9.80 5.06
N TRP A 107 23.55 -9.37 6.26
CA TRP A 107 22.23 -8.78 6.50
C TRP A 107 22.30 -7.26 6.36
N HIS A 108 21.33 -6.71 5.64
CA HIS A 108 21.17 -5.30 5.39
C HIS A 108 19.76 -4.84 5.77
N LYS A 109 19.63 -3.57 6.14
CA LYS A 109 18.35 -2.95 6.45
C LYS A 109 17.81 -2.26 5.20
N LEU A 110 16.56 -2.57 4.87
CA LEU A 110 15.83 -1.92 3.79
C LEU A 110 14.66 -1.16 4.40
N ALA A 111 14.54 0.13 4.10
CA ALA A 111 13.34 0.91 4.37
C ALA A 111 12.69 1.31 3.04
N VAL A 112 11.39 1.02 2.90
CA VAL A 112 10.60 1.41 1.72
C VAL A 112 9.48 2.32 2.19
N HIS A 113 9.55 3.57 1.78
CA HIS A 113 8.50 4.55 2.02
C HIS A 113 7.57 4.51 0.82
N VAL A 114 6.27 4.37 1.08
CA VAL A 114 5.25 4.37 0.03
C VAL A 114 4.21 5.43 0.34
N TRP A 115 3.84 6.22 -0.66
CA TRP A 115 2.76 7.20 -0.59
C TRP A 115 1.71 6.90 -1.66
N ASN A 116 0.45 7.03 -1.27
CA ASN A 116 -0.67 7.07 -2.21
C ASN A 116 -1.13 8.52 -2.44
N THR A 117 -2.27 8.68 -3.11
CA THR A 117 -2.91 9.98 -3.35
C THR A 117 -3.97 10.27 -2.29
N LEU A 118 -4.50 11.49 -2.28
CA LEU A 118 -5.63 11.88 -1.44
C LEU A 118 -6.98 11.29 -1.88
N ALA A 119 -7.05 10.59 -3.02
CA ALA A 119 -8.31 10.12 -3.59
C ALA A 119 -9.08 9.19 -2.63
N ASN A 120 -8.38 8.30 -1.91
CA ASN A 120 -9.03 7.39 -0.97
C ASN A 120 -9.73 8.13 0.18
N GLN A 121 -9.10 9.20 0.68
CA GLN A 121 -9.66 10.01 1.76
C GLN A 121 -10.76 10.96 1.28
N LEU A 122 -10.62 11.59 0.11
CA LEU A 122 -11.55 12.62 -0.37
C LEU A 122 -12.80 12.04 -1.02
N GLU A 123 -12.66 10.93 -1.74
CA GLU A 123 -13.75 10.33 -2.53
C GLU A 123 -14.36 9.11 -1.83
N GLU A 124 -13.94 8.80 -0.60
CA GLU A 124 -14.23 7.54 0.11
C GLU A 124 -13.98 6.32 -0.80
N TYR A 125 -12.93 6.44 -1.63
CA TYR A 125 -12.59 5.47 -2.65
C TYR A 125 -11.64 4.41 -2.07
N ARG A 126 -11.87 3.15 -2.43
CA ARG A 126 -11.09 2.02 -1.92
C ARG A 126 -10.01 1.59 -2.92
N ALA A 127 -9.17 2.53 -3.38
CA ALA A 127 -8.10 2.19 -4.32
C ALA A 127 -7.03 1.32 -3.66
N PRO A 128 -6.38 0.41 -4.41
CA PRO A 128 -5.15 -0.22 -3.96
C PRO A 128 -4.12 0.83 -3.54
N SER A 129 -3.46 0.62 -2.40
CA SER A 129 -2.45 1.53 -1.86
C SER A 129 -1.43 0.76 -1.03
N GLY A 130 -0.17 1.19 -1.02
CA GLY A 130 0.91 0.55 -0.28
C GLY A 130 1.88 -0.27 -1.11
N LEU A 131 2.74 -1.02 -0.43
CA LEU A 131 3.64 -1.96 -1.08
C LEU A 131 2.86 -3.23 -1.40
N ILE A 132 2.39 -3.36 -2.64
CA ILE A 132 1.47 -4.42 -3.06
C ILE A 132 2.19 -5.77 -3.12
N ARG A 133 3.45 -5.77 -3.56
CA ARG A 133 4.32 -6.96 -3.59
C ARG A 133 5.66 -6.69 -2.93
N GLY A 134 6.22 -7.74 -2.33
CA GLY A 134 7.40 -7.65 -1.47
C GLY A 134 8.65 -7.28 -2.27
N ALA A 135 9.62 -6.69 -1.58
CA ALA A 135 10.89 -6.33 -2.20
C ALA A 135 11.72 -7.58 -2.53
N GLU A 136 12.33 -7.59 -3.71
CA GLU A 136 13.13 -8.69 -4.23
C GLU A 136 14.53 -8.20 -4.62
N ILE A 137 15.57 -8.99 -4.34
CA ILE A 137 16.93 -8.71 -4.79
C ILE A 137 17.26 -9.64 -5.93
N VAL A 138 17.61 -9.05 -7.07
CA VAL A 138 18.00 -9.77 -8.27
C VAL A 138 19.49 -9.56 -8.50
N SER A 139 20.26 -10.65 -8.50
CA SER A 139 21.67 -10.61 -8.89
C SER A 139 21.79 -10.39 -10.39
N VAL A 140 22.63 -9.44 -10.79
CA VAL A 140 23.04 -9.24 -12.18
C VAL A 140 24.09 -10.31 -12.48
N PRO A 141 23.90 -11.19 -13.48
CA PRO A 141 24.91 -12.16 -13.85
C PRO A 141 26.19 -11.43 -14.29
N PRO A 142 27.38 -11.94 -13.93
CA PRO A 142 28.63 -11.40 -14.47
C PRO A 142 28.66 -11.61 -15.99
N GLU A 143 29.08 -10.58 -16.73
CA GLU A 143 29.44 -10.68 -18.16
C GLU A 143 30.62 -11.64 -18.38
#